data_AF-A0A0E9MZQ0-F1
#
_entry.id   AF-A0A0E9MZQ0-F1
#
_cell.length_a   1.000
_cell.length_b   1.000
_cell.length_c   1.000
_cell.angle_alpha   90.00
_cell.angle_beta   90.00
_cell.angle_gamma   90.00
#
_symmetry.space_group_name_H-M   'P 1'
#
loop_
_entity.id
_entity.type
_entity.pdbx_description
1 polymer ?
#
loop_
_entity_poly.entity_id
_entity_poly.type
_entity_poly.pdbx_seq_one_letter_code
_entity_poly.pdbx_strand_id
1 'polypeptide(L)'
;MVLFPDYMITRKIIEDFIATDQLMLNSTQKKMCVPIINRMFLLMKTGVHFPAIRIYDNLIIDGHHRYLASRLCGYEISMVPSEKSSATVATDWQSVVFEEVDWEAET
;
A
#
# COMPACT_ATOMS: atom_id res chain seq x y z
N MET A 1 -15.36 9.96 7.75
CA MET A 1 -13.89 10.02 7.94
C MET A 1 -13.51 8.89 8.86
N VAL A 2 -12.79 7.87 8.36
CA VAL A 2 -12.33 6.75 9.20
C VAL A 2 -11.13 7.25 10.01
N LEU A 3 -11.20 7.15 11.33
CA LEU A 3 -10.10 7.52 12.23
C LEU A 3 -9.21 6.29 12.42
N PHE A 4 -7.98 6.35 11.90
CA PHE A 4 -6.98 5.31 12.12
C PHE A 4 -6.19 5.61 13.40
N PRO A 5 -5.75 4.58 14.14
CA PRO A 5 -4.91 4.79 15.32
C PRO A 5 -3.62 5.52 14.94
N ASP A 6 -3.16 6.42 15.81
CA ASP A 6 -2.03 7.32 15.53
C ASP A 6 -0.66 6.61 15.52
N TYR A 7 -0.58 5.34 15.92
CA TYR A 7 0.73 4.72 16.25
C TYR A 7 1.00 3.33 15.67
N MET A 8 0.01 2.61 15.14
CA MET A 8 0.27 1.26 14.62
C MET A 8 -0.78 0.79 13.62
N ILE A 9 -0.32 0.40 12.44
CA ILE A 9 -1.12 -0.32 11.44
C ILE A 9 -0.94 -1.83 11.67
N THR A 10 -2.06 -2.53 11.79
CA THR A 10 -2.13 -3.99 11.88
C THR A 10 -2.76 -4.56 10.64
N ARG A 11 -2.65 -5.88 10.45
CA ARG A 11 -3.36 -6.61 9.40
C ARG A 11 -4.85 -6.30 9.40
N LYS A 12 -5.49 -6.37 10.57
CA LYS A 12 -6.92 -6.11 10.71
C LYS A 12 -7.32 -4.70 10.25
N ILE A 13 -6.52 -3.69 10.59
CA ILE A 13 -6.79 -2.30 10.16
C ILE A 13 -6.73 -2.18 8.64
N ILE A 14 -5.75 -2.85 8.01
CA ILE A 14 -5.62 -2.87 6.55
C ILE A 14 -6.83 -3.56 5.91
N GLU A 15 -7.20 -4.73 6.40
CA GLU A 15 -8.33 -5.51 5.86
C GLU A 15 -9.66 -4.76 6.04
N ASP A 16 -9.90 -4.17 7.22
CA ASP A 16 -11.07 -3.35 7.49
C ASP A 16 -11.11 -2.12 6.57
N PHE A 17 -9.95 -1.49 6.31
CA PHE A 17 -9.86 -0.36 5.37
C PHE A 17 -10.18 -0.77 3.94
N ILE A 18 -9.61 -1.88 3.46
CA ILE A 18 -9.87 -2.42 2.12
C ILE A 18 -11.35 -2.74 1.94
N ALA A 19 -12.01 -3.28 2.98
CA ALA A 19 -13.44 -3.58 2.96
C ALA A 19 -14.34 -2.33 2.80
N THR A 20 -13.81 -1.12 3.02
CA THR A 20 -14.54 0.14 2.77
C THR A 20 -14.45 0.65 1.32
N ASP A 21 -13.71 -0.06 0.45
CA ASP A 21 -13.60 0.15 -1.00
C ASP A 21 -13.17 1.56 -1.46
N GLN A 22 -12.13 2.12 -0.81
CA GLN A 22 -11.64 3.49 -1.11
C GLN A 22 -10.37 3.52 -1.98
N LEU A 23 -10.04 2.41 -2.66
CA LEU A 23 -8.80 2.26 -3.40
C LEU A 23 -9.04 2.47 -4.91
N MET A 24 -8.49 3.57 -5.43
CA MET A 24 -8.62 3.93 -6.86
C MET A 24 -7.74 3.08 -7.78
N LEU A 25 -6.63 2.55 -7.26
CA LEU A 25 -5.69 1.70 -7.99
C LEU A 25 -5.77 0.26 -7.51
N ASN A 26 -5.64 -0.69 -8.44
CA ASN A 26 -5.56 -2.11 -8.18
C ASN A 26 -4.13 -2.56 -7.89
N SER A 27 -4.01 -3.57 -7.03
CA SER A 27 -2.74 -4.24 -6.80
C SER A 27 -2.35 -5.10 -8.01
N THR A 28 -1.06 -5.34 -8.16
CA THR A 28 -0.50 -6.39 -9.04
C THR A 28 0.31 -7.41 -8.24
N GLN A 29 0.35 -7.24 -6.91
CA GLN A 29 0.97 -8.15 -5.95
C GLN A 29 -0.11 -8.97 -5.23
N LYS A 30 0.17 -10.25 -5.03
CA LYS A 30 -0.70 -11.19 -4.28
C LYS A 30 -0.43 -11.21 -2.78
N LYS A 31 0.71 -10.68 -2.36
CA LYS A 31 1.16 -10.65 -0.97
C LYS A 31 1.76 -9.30 -0.64
N MET A 32 1.55 -8.83 0.59
CA MET A 32 2.17 -7.62 1.12
C MET A 32 2.56 -7.80 2.59
N CYS A 33 3.59 -7.06 3.00
CA CYS A 33 4.18 -7.13 4.32
C CYS A 33 3.60 -6.02 5.21
N VAL A 34 2.92 -6.40 6.29
CA VAL A 34 2.30 -5.48 7.25
C VAL A 34 3.35 -4.59 7.94
N PRO A 35 4.49 -5.13 8.44
CA PRO A 35 5.58 -4.29 8.99
C PRO A 35 6.05 -3.17 8.05
N ILE A 36 6.24 -3.46 6.77
CA ILE A 36 6.66 -2.45 5.79
C ILE A 36 5.58 -1.38 5.60
N ILE A 37 4.30 -1.77 5.47
CA ILE A 37 3.19 -0.80 5.38
C ILE A 37 3.16 0.10 6.62
N ASN A 38 3.34 -0.47 7.81
CA ASN A 38 3.37 0.28 9.07
C ASN A 38 4.54 1.28 9.11
N ARG A 39 5.75 0.88 8.69
CA ARG A 39 6.91 1.80 8.60
C ARG A 39 6.63 2.98 7.67
N MET A 40 6.11 2.71 6.48
CA MET A 40 5.77 3.74 5.50
C MET A 40 4.68 4.68 6.04
N PHE A 41 3.65 4.14 6.70
CA PHE A 41 2.58 4.91 7.34
C PHE A 41 3.13 5.87 8.40
N LEU A 42 3.97 5.37 9.31
CA LEU A 42 4.56 6.19 10.37
C LEU A 42 5.47 7.28 9.81
N LEU A 43 6.28 6.98 8.80
CA LEU A 43 7.12 7.96 8.12
C LEU A 43 6.30 9.02 7.36
N MET A 44 5.20 8.64 6.72
CA MET A 44 4.32 9.61 6.05
C MET A 44 3.65 10.56 7.06
N LYS A 45 3.28 10.05 8.24
CA LYS A 45 2.72 10.86 9.34
C LYS A 45 3.72 11.90 9.88
N THR A 46 5.03 11.67 9.77
CA THR A 46 6.05 12.67 10.15
C THR A 46 6.34 13.69 9.04
N GLY A 47 5.72 13.58 7.87
CA GLY A 47 5.93 14.47 6.74
C GLY A 47 7.13 14.11 5.86
N VAL A 48 7.71 12.91 6.01
CA VAL A 48 8.78 12.44 5.12
C VAL A 48 8.25 12.32 3.69
N HIS A 49 9.02 12.83 2.74
CA HIS A 49 8.70 12.71 1.32
C HIS A 49 9.03 11.32 0.79
N PHE A 50 8.07 10.75 0.05
CA PHE A 50 8.24 9.47 -0.63
C PHE A 50 8.39 9.63 -2.14
N PRO A 51 9.19 8.77 -2.80
CA PRO A 51 9.21 8.71 -4.25
C PRO A 51 7.82 8.41 -4.82
N ALA A 52 7.57 8.88 -6.04
CA ALA A 52 6.34 8.58 -6.75
C ALA A 52 6.12 7.06 -6.91
N ILE A 53 4.87 6.63 -6.92
CA ILE A 53 4.49 5.27 -7.32
C ILE A 53 4.40 5.19 -8.85
N ARG A 54 4.73 4.03 -9.40
CA ARG A 54 4.62 3.77 -10.84
C ARG A 54 3.30 3.12 -11.13
N ILE A 55 2.56 3.65 -12.11
CA ILE A 55 1.24 3.16 -12.49
C ILE A 55 1.14 2.90 -14.00
N TYR A 56 0.30 1.96 -14.39
CA TYR A 56 -0.16 1.78 -15.77
C TYR A 56 -1.69 1.65 -15.73
N ASP A 57 -2.40 2.58 -16.37
CA ASP A 57 -3.85 2.76 -16.19
C ASP A 57 -4.23 2.82 -14.70
N ASN A 58 -5.03 1.87 -14.22
CA ASN A 58 -5.44 1.74 -12.82
C ASN A 58 -4.61 0.70 -12.04
N LEU A 59 -3.47 0.24 -12.57
CA LEU A 59 -2.63 -0.77 -11.95
C LEU A 59 -1.40 -0.16 -11.31
N ILE A 60 -1.09 -0.57 -10.08
CA ILE A 60 0.19 -0.26 -9.45
C ILE A 60 1.26 -1.19 -10.03
N ILE A 61 2.32 -0.61 -10.59
CA ILE A 61 3.48 -1.33 -11.12
C ILE A 61 4.59 -1.40 -10.07
N ASP A 62 4.84 -0.30 -9.37
CA ASP A 62 5.77 -0.23 -8.24
C ASP A 62 5.24 0.69 -7.13
N GLY A 63 5.50 0.29 -5.88
CA GLY A 63 5.15 1.07 -4.69
C GLY A 63 3.84 0.69 -4.00
N HIS A 64 3.43 -0.59 -4.06
CA HIS A 64 2.19 -1.09 -3.43
C HIS A 64 2.09 -0.76 -1.94
N HIS A 65 3.14 -1.01 -1.15
CA HIS A 65 3.16 -0.66 0.28
C HIS A 65 3.04 0.85 0.49
N ARG A 66 3.72 1.67 -0.32
CA ARG A 66 3.66 3.14 -0.24
C ARG A 66 2.27 3.64 -0.58
N TYR A 67 1.64 3.10 -1.62
CA TYR A 67 0.28 3.44 -1.98
C TYR A 67 -0.67 3.14 -0.83
N LEU A 68 -0.69 1.91 -0.31
CA LEU A 68 -1.60 1.55 0.77
C LEU A 68 -1.37 2.38 2.04
N ALA A 69 -0.11 2.60 2.44
CA ALA A 69 0.24 3.48 3.56
C ALA A 69 -0.26 4.92 3.35
N SER A 70 -0.10 5.46 2.13
CA SER A 70 -0.57 6.81 1.80
C SER A 70 -2.08 6.95 1.95
N ARG A 71 -2.83 5.92 1.54
CA ARG A 71 -4.29 5.90 1.66
C ARG A 71 -4.74 5.81 3.12
N LEU A 72 -4.05 5.01 3.94
CA LEU A 72 -4.32 4.88 5.37
C LEU A 72 -4.07 6.17 6.17
N CYS A 73 -3.10 7.01 5.78
CA CYS A 73 -2.82 8.26 6.49
C CYS A 73 -3.32 9.53 5.79
N GLY A 74 -3.95 9.41 4.61
CA GLY A 74 -4.38 10.57 3.82
C GLY A 74 -3.22 11.35 3.19
N TYR A 75 -2.06 10.73 3.02
CA TYR A 75 -0.89 11.34 2.37
C TYR A 75 -1.08 11.34 0.85
N GLU A 76 -0.84 12.49 0.21
CA GLU A 76 -0.89 12.62 -1.25
C GLU A 76 0.43 12.15 -1.87
N ILE A 77 0.48 10.87 -2.27
CA ILE A 77 1.64 10.33 -2.99
C ILE A 77 1.56 10.65 -4.48
N SER A 78 2.67 11.12 -5.04
CA SER A 78 2.79 11.35 -6.48
C SER A 78 2.70 10.05 -7.27
N MET A 79 2.10 10.12 -8.46
CA MET A 79 1.97 8.98 -9.38
C MET A 79 2.62 9.33 -10.70
N VAL A 80 3.40 8.39 -11.26
CA VAL A 80 4.02 8.54 -12.58
C VAL A 80 3.64 7.37 -13.48
N PRO A 81 3.32 7.62 -14.76
CA PRO A 81 3.11 6.56 -15.74
C PRO A 81 4.36 5.68 -15.87
N SER A 82 4.13 4.39 -16.12
CA SER A 82 5.15 3.38 -16.38
C SER A 82 4.60 2.37 -17.38
N GLU A 83 5.48 1.55 -17.96
CA GLU A 83 5.07 0.41 -18.76
C GLU A 83 4.63 -0.77 -17.87
N LYS A 84 3.82 -1.66 -18.44
CA LYS A 84 3.50 -2.97 -17.87
C LYS A 84 4.08 -4.09 -18.72
N SER A 85 4.34 -5.24 -18.12
CA SER A 85 4.65 -6.45 -18.88
C SER A 85 3.37 -7.22 -19.24
N SER A 86 3.48 -8.19 -20.13
CA SER A 86 2.39 -9.13 -20.42
C SER A 86 2.05 -10.02 -19.22
N ALA A 87 2.96 -10.18 -18.26
CA ALA A 87 2.77 -10.95 -17.04
C ALA A 87 2.09 -10.16 -15.92
N THR A 88 1.89 -8.84 -16.08
CA THR A 88 1.19 -8.01 -15.10
C THR A 88 -0.29 -8.38 -15.06
N VAL A 89 -0.74 -8.91 -13.92
CA VAL A 89 -2.14 -9.29 -13.68
C VAL A 89 -2.68 -8.48 -12.52
N ALA A 90 -3.87 -7.91 -12.71
CA ALA A 90 -4.58 -7.22 -11.64
C ALA A 90 -4.96 -8.21 -10.53
N THR A 91 -4.76 -7.78 -9.29
CA THR A 91 -5.12 -8.52 -8.08
C THR A 91 -6.12 -7.68 -7.29
N ASP A 92 -7.29 -8.26 -7.02
CA ASP A 92 -8.28 -7.67 -6.14
C ASP A 92 -7.67 -7.49 -4.74
N TRP A 93 -7.80 -6.31 -4.16
CA TRP A 93 -7.31 -6.01 -2.81
C TRP A 93 -7.87 -6.97 -1.75
N GLN A 94 -9.11 -7.42 -1.91
CA GLN A 94 -9.71 -8.41 -0.99
C GLN A 94 -9.03 -9.78 -1.05
N SER A 95 -8.31 -10.07 -2.13
CA SER A 95 -7.58 -11.33 -2.34
C SER A 95 -6.09 -11.26 -1.99
N VAL A 96 -5.57 -10.06 -1.66
CA VAL A 96 -4.17 -9.91 -1.25
C VAL A 96 -3.97 -10.49 0.15
N VAL A 97 -2.95 -11.33 0.31
CA VAL A 97 -2.53 -11.85 1.61
C VAL A 97 -1.61 -10.84 2.31
N PHE A 98 -1.99 -10.40 3.51
CA PHE A 98 -1.17 -9.55 4.36
C PHE A 98 -0.41 -10.39 5.39
N GLU A 99 0.91 -10.45 5.25
CA GLU A 99 1.80 -11.21 6.11
C GLU A 99 2.36 -10.31 7.21
N GLU A 100 2.35 -10.83 8.45
CA GLU A 100 2.89 -10.12 9.62
C GLU A 100 4.39 -10.41 9.85
N VAL A 101 4.95 -11.37 9.11
CA VAL A 101 6.39 -11.65 9.09
C VAL A 101 7.11 -10.46 8.46
N ASP A 102 8.11 -9.94 9.17
CA ASP A 102 8.90 -8.82 8.69
C ASP A 102 9.93 -9.27 7.66
N TRP A 103 9.66 -8.96 6.40
CA TRP A 103 10.52 -9.32 5.27
C TRP A 103 11.89 -8.62 5.29
N GLU A 104 12.05 -7.57 6.10
CA GLU A 104 13.31 -6.83 6.24
C GLU A 104 14.02 -7.16 7.56
N ALA A 105 13.48 -8.05 8.41
CA ALA A 105 14.08 -8.41 9.70
C ALA A 105 15.29 -9.35 9.60
N GLU A 106 15.78 -9.64 8.40
CA GLU A 106 16.97 -10.47 8.18
C GLU A 106 18.06 -9.66 7.47
N THR A 107 18.78 -8.86 8.26
CA THR A 107 20.20 -8.49 8.04
C THR A 107 20.89 -8.33 9.38
#